data_AF-A0A812XQQ0-F1
#
_entry.id   AF-A0A812XQQ0-F1
#
_cell.length_a   1.000
_cell.length_b   1.000
_cell.length_c   1.000
_cell.angle_alpha   90.00
_cell.angle_beta   90.00
_cell.angle_gamma   90.00
#
_symmetry.space_group_name_H-M   'P 1'
#
loop_
_entity.id
_entity.type
_entity.pdbx_description
1 polymer ?
#
loop_
_entity_poly.entity_id
_entity_poly.type
_entity_poly.pdbx_seq_one_letter_code
_entity_poly.pdbx_strand_id
1 'polypeptide(L)'
;MDKSAEMGISLVEYRQKMASAKLVGALVYMDMGRVNVEPSSVYGAAILMPQVARTAGWPRSMARPVLQSYFYLYVCMLIHGALLCYIRKEQAVMDLFAGQMYLCDFGANLNACTADPNAEGCTGPAGGSVTAPRLYGWSAWQTRSFVAASLKALFPDKADDIRSSVDPGEYGVESYNCRLLCCLVFVISIGQEAHNIMQMARLLYYVPSTDEPWYELGEEEEDEAQESMEKWLGQVTVQVAGMS
;
A
#
# COMPACT_ATOMS: atom_id res chain seq x y z
N MET A 1 22.42 41.40 -24.90
CA MET A 1 21.10 42.08 -24.84
C MET A 1 20.26 41.34 -23.82
N ASP A 2 19.59 42.09 -22.94
CA ASP A 2 18.84 41.52 -21.81
C ASP A 2 17.52 40.91 -22.31
N LYS A 3 17.45 39.57 -22.37
CA LYS A 3 16.26 38.82 -22.83
C LYS A 3 15.00 39.14 -22.02
N SER A 4 15.16 39.63 -20.78
CA SER A 4 14.04 40.07 -19.94
C SER A 4 13.35 41.32 -20.53
N ALA A 5 14.14 42.25 -21.07
CA ALA A 5 13.64 43.49 -21.68
C ALA A 5 12.89 43.21 -22.99
N GLU A 6 13.33 42.24 -23.80
CA GLU A 6 12.63 41.82 -25.03
C GLU A 6 11.24 41.24 -24.75
N MET A 7 11.06 40.61 -23.60
CA MET A 7 9.78 40.01 -23.19
C MET A 7 8.89 40.93 -22.36
N GLY A 8 9.36 42.15 -22.04
CA GLY A 8 8.60 43.12 -21.25
C GLY A 8 8.27 42.65 -19.82
N ILE A 9 9.07 41.74 -19.26
CA ILE A 9 8.90 41.19 -17.90
C ILE A 9 10.05 41.63 -17.01
N SER A 10 9.78 41.74 -15.71
CA SER A 10 10.83 42.09 -14.75
C SER A 10 11.94 41.03 -14.71
N LEU A 11 13.18 41.44 -14.45
CA LEU A 11 14.32 40.52 -14.33
C LEU A 11 14.07 39.41 -13.29
N VAL A 12 13.39 39.76 -12.20
CA VAL A 12 12.98 38.82 -11.13
C VAL A 12 12.02 37.77 -11.66
N GLU A 13 10.98 38.19 -12.39
CA GLU A 13 9.99 37.30 -12.98
C GLU A 13 10.60 36.40 -14.06
N TYR A 14 11.53 36.94 -14.86
CA TYR A 14 12.28 36.16 -15.85
C TYR A 14 13.11 35.06 -15.17
N ARG A 15 13.86 35.40 -14.12
CA ARG A 15 14.65 34.44 -13.34
C ARG A 15 13.77 33.36 -12.70
N GLN A 16 12.62 33.73 -12.12
CA GLN A 16 11.67 32.77 -11.55
C GLN A 16 11.08 31.84 -12.61
N LYS A 17 10.65 32.36 -13.76
CA LYS A 17 10.13 31.55 -14.86
C LYS A 17 11.18 30.58 -15.39
N MET A 18 12.42 31.04 -15.56
CA MET A 18 13.53 30.21 -16.01
C MET A 18 13.88 29.13 -14.98
N ALA A 19 13.93 29.47 -13.68
CA ALA A 19 14.17 28.52 -12.60
C ALA A 19 13.06 27.45 -12.52
N SER A 20 11.80 27.84 -12.63
CA SER A 20 10.69 26.89 -12.62
C SER A 20 10.71 25.95 -13.84
N ALA A 21 10.98 26.47 -15.04
CA ALA A 21 11.12 25.66 -16.25
C ALA A 21 12.30 24.68 -16.13
N LYS A 22 13.41 25.13 -15.54
CA LYS A 22 14.59 24.30 -15.26
C LYS A 22 14.30 23.23 -14.23
N LEU A 23 13.61 23.55 -13.14
CA LEU A 23 13.26 22.59 -12.09
C LEU A 23 12.28 21.54 -12.62
N VAL A 24 11.32 21.93 -13.45
CA VAL A 24 10.44 21.00 -14.16
C VAL A 24 11.22 20.12 -15.13
N GLY A 25 12.12 20.70 -15.93
CA GLY A 25 12.99 19.94 -16.82
C GLY A 25 13.92 18.98 -16.06
N ALA A 26 14.45 19.44 -14.93
CA ALA A 26 15.28 18.63 -14.04
C ALA A 26 14.47 17.51 -13.41
N LEU A 27 13.23 17.74 -12.96
CA LEU A 27 12.33 16.68 -12.48
C LEU A 27 12.02 15.63 -13.55
N VAL A 28 11.93 16.05 -14.82
CA VAL A 28 11.78 15.12 -15.95
C VAL A 28 13.06 14.32 -16.21
N TYR A 29 14.24 14.89 -15.90
CA TYR A 29 15.55 14.25 -16.09
C TYR A 29 16.10 13.53 -14.84
N MET A 30 15.57 13.81 -13.65
CA MET A 30 16.05 13.37 -12.32
C MET A 30 15.66 11.93 -11.98
N ASP A 31 15.25 11.13 -12.95
CA ASP A 31 15.16 9.67 -12.84
C ASP A 31 16.51 9.02 -12.43
N MET A 32 17.59 9.82 -12.29
CA MET A 32 18.95 9.40 -11.91
C MET A 32 19.45 9.88 -10.53
N GLY A 33 18.67 10.62 -9.70
CA GLY A 33 19.25 11.36 -8.56
C GLY A 33 18.54 11.29 -7.20
N ARG A 34 19.02 10.39 -6.32
CA ARG A 34 18.94 10.31 -4.82
C ARG A 34 17.62 10.51 -4.05
N VAL A 35 16.57 11.12 -4.61
CA VAL A 35 15.21 11.08 -4.06
C VAL A 35 14.28 10.60 -5.14
N ASN A 36 14.03 9.29 -5.15
CA ASN A 36 12.98 8.72 -6.00
C ASN A 36 11.62 9.08 -5.38
N VAL A 37 11.18 10.32 -5.56
CA VAL A 37 9.75 10.58 -5.61
C VAL A 37 9.29 9.87 -6.87
N GLU A 38 8.65 8.72 -6.69
CA GLU A 38 8.23 7.86 -7.80
C GLU A 38 7.45 8.73 -8.82
N PRO A 39 8.00 8.98 -10.02
CA PRO A 39 7.44 9.95 -10.96
C PRO A 39 6.09 9.48 -11.52
N SER A 40 5.83 8.18 -11.43
CA SER A 40 4.55 7.54 -11.74
C SER A 40 3.53 7.58 -10.59
N SER A 41 3.92 8.03 -9.40
CA SER A 41 3.03 8.04 -8.24
C SER A 41 2.22 9.34 -8.15
N VAL A 42 0.90 9.19 -8.13
CA VAL A 42 -0.06 10.28 -7.94
C VAL A 42 0.18 11.03 -6.63
N TYR A 43 0.63 10.32 -5.59
CA TYR A 43 0.95 10.88 -4.27
C TYR A 43 2.15 11.83 -4.33
N GLY A 44 3.21 11.40 -5.01
CA GLY A 44 4.42 12.21 -5.18
C GLY A 44 4.12 13.50 -5.93
N ALA A 45 3.40 13.41 -7.04
CA ALA A 45 2.99 14.58 -7.82
C ALA A 45 2.11 15.55 -7.02
N ALA A 46 1.17 15.02 -6.22
CA ALA A 46 0.29 15.84 -5.39
C ALA A 46 1.01 16.57 -4.24
N ILE A 47 2.15 16.05 -3.77
CA ILE A 47 2.99 16.72 -2.76
C ILE A 47 3.94 17.72 -3.44
N LEU A 48 4.58 17.32 -4.53
CA LEU A 48 5.66 18.07 -5.18
C LEU A 48 5.14 19.29 -5.96
N MET A 49 4.10 19.11 -6.79
CA MET A 49 3.62 20.16 -7.69
C MET A 49 3.17 21.43 -6.94
N PRO A 50 2.42 21.37 -5.82
CA PRO A 50 2.07 22.56 -5.05
C PRO A 50 3.29 23.29 -4.47
N GLN A 51 4.33 22.57 -4.09
CA GLN A 51 5.53 23.12 -3.47
C GLN A 51 6.39 23.85 -4.50
N VAL A 52 6.53 23.25 -5.69
CA VAL A 52 7.16 23.89 -6.85
C VAL A 52 6.36 25.13 -7.27
N ALA A 53 5.03 25.01 -7.36
CA ALA A 53 4.16 26.14 -7.69
C ALA A 53 4.27 27.28 -6.67
N ARG A 54 4.32 26.96 -5.38
CA ARG A 54 4.52 27.95 -4.30
C ARG A 54 5.85 28.67 -4.46
N THR A 55 6.94 27.93 -4.63
CA THR A 55 8.29 28.51 -4.78
C THR A 55 8.39 29.39 -6.04
N ALA A 56 7.66 29.03 -7.09
CA ALA A 56 7.58 29.81 -8.33
C ALA A 56 6.60 31.00 -8.27
N GLY A 57 5.92 31.25 -7.15
CA GLY A 57 4.95 32.35 -7.00
C GLY A 57 3.60 32.10 -7.68
N TRP A 58 3.17 30.84 -7.81
CA TRP A 58 1.90 30.42 -8.39
C TRP A 58 1.61 30.94 -9.81
N PRO A 59 2.51 30.69 -10.78
CA PRO A 59 2.22 31.05 -12.16
C PRO A 59 0.99 30.26 -12.64
N ARG A 60 0.11 30.91 -13.43
CA ARG A 60 -1.15 30.29 -13.92
C ARG A 60 -0.92 28.97 -14.67
N SER A 61 0.24 28.79 -15.29
CA SER A 61 0.64 27.56 -15.95
C SER A 61 0.82 26.37 -14.99
N MET A 62 1.22 26.61 -13.74
CA MET A 62 1.41 25.58 -12.70
C MET A 62 0.13 25.31 -11.89
N ALA A 63 -0.81 26.25 -11.83
CA ALA A 63 -2.06 26.03 -11.13
C ALA A 63 -2.87 24.85 -11.71
N ARG A 64 -2.86 24.70 -13.05
CA ARG A 64 -3.56 23.61 -13.75
C ARG A 64 -3.03 22.21 -13.38
N PRO A 65 -1.73 21.90 -13.50
CA PRO A 65 -1.21 20.58 -13.13
C PRO A 65 -1.37 20.28 -11.64
N VAL A 66 -1.25 21.28 -10.76
CA VAL A 66 -1.52 21.12 -9.32
C VAL A 66 -2.96 20.69 -9.05
N LEU A 67 -3.93 21.34 -9.70
CA LEU A 67 -5.34 20.96 -9.58
C LEU A 67 -5.56 19.53 -10.10
N GLN A 68 -4.93 19.18 -11.22
CA GLN A 68 -5.03 17.87 -11.82
C GLN A 68 -4.42 16.78 -10.91
N SER A 69 -3.28 17.03 -10.27
CA SER A 69 -2.68 16.08 -9.31
C SER A 69 -3.58 15.87 -8.09
N TYR A 70 -4.20 16.92 -7.55
CA TYR A 70 -5.15 16.78 -6.45
C TYR A 70 -6.42 16.04 -6.85
N PHE A 71 -6.91 16.26 -8.07
CA PHE A 71 -8.06 15.52 -8.59
C PHE A 71 -7.74 14.02 -8.70
N TYR A 72 -6.58 13.65 -9.24
CA TYR A 72 -6.17 12.24 -9.30
C TYR A 72 -5.98 11.65 -7.89
N LEU A 73 -5.39 12.39 -6.97
CA LEU A 73 -5.26 11.94 -5.58
C LEU A 73 -6.64 11.66 -4.96
N TYR A 74 -7.60 12.55 -5.17
CA TYR A 74 -8.97 12.37 -4.71
C TYR A 74 -9.62 11.10 -5.30
N VAL A 75 -9.48 10.87 -6.61
CA VAL A 75 -9.98 9.65 -7.26
C VAL A 75 -9.31 8.40 -6.70
N CYS A 76 -7.99 8.41 -6.49
CA CYS A 76 -7.25 7.32 -5.85
C CYS A 76 -7.79 7.03 -4.45
N MET A 77 -8.05 8.06 -3.64
CA MET A 77 -8.64 7.90 -2.31
C MET A 77 -10.05 7.27 -2.36
N LEU A 78 -10.87 7.62 -3.35
CA LEU A 78 -12.17 6.98 -3.54
C LEU A 78 -12.04 5.51 -3.94
N ILE A 79 -11.12 5.17 -4.84
CA ILE A 79 -10.87 3.80 -5.26
C ILE A 79 -10.36 2.96 -4.09
N HIS A 80 -9.40 3.47 -3.32
CA HIS A 80 -8.91 2.80 -2.12
C HIS A 80 -10.00 2.65 -1.05
N GLY A 81 -10.82 3.66 -0.84
CA GLY A 81 -11.99 3.58 0.03
C GLY A 81 -12.97 2.50 -0.41
N ALA A 82 -13.27 2.43 -1.72
CA ALA A 82 -14.13 1.40 -2.28
C ALA A 82 -13.52 -0.01 -2.12
N LEU A 83 -12.21 -0.16 -2.34
CA LEU A 83 -11.50 -1.42 -2.15
C LEU A 83 -11.58 -1.89 -0.69
N LEU A 84 -11.34 -0.99 0.27
CA LEU A 84 -11.50 -1.28 1.70
C LEU A 84 -12.94 -1.67 2.06
N CYS A 85 -13.94 -1.01 1.46
CA CYS A 85 -15.34 -1.41 1.62
C CYS A 85 -15.60 -2.82 1.05
N TYR A 86 -15.03 -3.18 -0.10
CA TYR A 86 -15.16 -4.52 -0.67
C TYR A 86 -14.47 -5.58 0.20
N ILE A 87 -13.27 -5.32 0.72
CA ILE A 87 -12.57 -6.21 1.65
C ILE A 87 -13.42 -6.41 2.91
N ARG A 88 -13.96 -5.34 3.49
CA ARG A 88 -14.84 -5.44 4.67
C ARG A 88 -16.09 -6.27 4.37
N LYS A 89 -16.69 -6.10 3.19
CA LYS A 89 -17.86 -6.88 2.77
C LYS A 89 -17.50 -8.35 2.61
N GLU A 90 -16.35 -8.64 2.00
CA GLU A 90 -15.86 -10.00 1.82
C GLU A 90 -15.54 -10.66 3.16
N GLN A 91 -14.88 -9.96 4.08
CA GLN A 91 -14.70 -10.41 5.47
C GLN A 91 -16.04 -10.71 6.15
N ALA A 92 -17.05 -9.84 6.05
CA ALA A 92 -18.36 -10.09 6.65
C ALA A 92 -19.08 -11.30 6.05
N VAL A 93 -18.90 -11.56 4.75
CA VAL A 93 -19.46 -12.74 4.06
C VAL A 93 -18.67 -13.99 4.44
N MET A 94 -17.34 -13.91 4.46
CA MET A 94 -16.45 -15.00 4.87
C MET A 94 -16.66 -15.39 6.33
N ASP A 95 -16.83 -14.43 7.24
CA ASP A 95 -17.12 -14.71 8.65
C ASP A 95 -18.40 -15.55 8.82
N LEU A 96 -19.40 -15.33 7.95
CA LEU A 96 -20.67 -16.07 7.99
C LEU A 96 -20.58 -17.46 7.32
N PHE A 97 -19.80 -17.59 6.25
CA PHE A 97 -19.81 -18.80 5.40
C PHE A 97 -18.55 -19.67 5.49
N ALA A 98 -17.40 -19.10 5.80
CA ALA A 98 -16.11 -19.80 5.82
C ALA A 98 -15.78 -20.40 7.20
N GLY A 99 -16.53 -20.04 8.25
CA GLY A 99 -16.03 -20.20 9.62
C GLY A 99 -14.80 -19.30 9.82
N GLN A 100 -14.44 -18.98 11.05
CA GLN A 100 -13.21 -18.22 11.25
C GLN A 100 -12.03 -19.00 10.67
N MET A 101 -11.30 -18.39 9.72
CA MET A 101 -9.93 -18.81 9.37
C MET A 101 -9.05 -18.55 10.58
N TYR A 102 -9.27 -19.33 11.63
CA TYR A 102 -8.36 -19.44 12.71
C TYR A 102 -7.08 -20.00 12.09
N LEU A 103 -6.07 -19.14 12.05
CA LEU A 103 -4.65 -19.46 11.98
C LEU A 103 -4.23 -20.40 13.16
N CYS A 104 -5.13 -21.25 13.66
CA CYS A 104 -4.91 -22.15 14.76
C CYS A 104 -4.25 -23.42 14.27
N ASP A 105 -3.42 -23.98 15.14
CA ASP A 105 -2.66 -25.21 14.95
C ASP A 105 -3.57 -26.45 15.09
N PHE A 106 -4.70 -26.46 14.38
CA PHE A 106 -5.66 -27.57 14.46
C PHE A 106 -4.99 -28.85 13.99
N GLY A 107 -4.82 -29.78 14.94
CA GLY A 107 -4.16 -31.04 14.69
C GLY A 107 -2.62 -31.00 14.66
N ALA A 108 -1.98 -29.87 14.99
CA ALA A 108 -0.52 -29.85 15.15
C ALA A 108 -0.06 -30.80 16.27
N ASN A 109 -0.89 -30.94 17.31
CA ASN A 109 -0.68 -31.86 18.42
C ASN A 109 -1.53 -33.14 18.31
N LEU A 110 -1.73 -33.69 17.10
CA LEU A 110 -2.55 -34.89 16.92
C LEU A 110 -2.12 -36.05 17.83
N ASN A 111 -0.81 -36.19 18.03
CA ASN A 111 -0.22 -37.21 18.90
C ASN A 111 -0.59 -37.00 20.38
N ALA A 112 -0.69 -35.75 20.84
CA ALA A 112 -1.16 -35.44 22.18
C ALA A 112 -2.66 -35.72 22.32
N CYS A 113 -3.45 -35.39 21.30
CA CYS A 113 -4.90 -35.67 21.27
C CYS A 113 -5.23 -37.17 21.24
N THR A 114 -4.35 -38.00 20.68
CA THR A 114 -4.50 -39.46 20.77
C THR A 114 -4.20 -40.01 22.17
N ALA A 115 -3.35 -39.33 22.95
CA ALA A 115 -3.01 -39.75 24.30
C ALA A 115 -4.01 -39.23 25.34
N ASP A 116 -4.48 -37.99 25.19
CA ASP A 116 -5.50 -37.37 26.02
C ASP A 116 -6.49 -36.57 25.15
N PRO A 117 -7.75 -37.02 25.02
CA PRO A 117 -8.79 -36.31 24.26
C PRO A 117 -9.11 -34.91 24.80
N ASN A 118 -8.77 -34.64 26.06
CA ASN A 118 -9.05 -33.38 26.74
C ASN A 118 -7.86 -32.40 26.72
N ALA A 119 -6.75 -32.76 26.05
CA ALA A 119 -5.62 -31.85 25.92
C ALA A 119 -6.02 -30.56 25.16
N GLU A 120 -5.37 -29.45 25.49
CA GLU A 120 -5.61 -28.18 24.81
C GLU A 120 -5.34 -28.30 23.30
N GLY A 121 -6.26 -27.79 22.49
CA GLY A 121 -6.14 -27.81 21.02
C GLY A 121 -6.69 -29.08 20.34
N CYS A 122 -7.33 -29.98 21.08
CA CYS A 122 -7.95 -31.19 20.52
C CYS A 122 -9.40 -31.02 20.05
N THR A 123 -9.97 -29.83 20.20
CA THR A 123 -11.30 -29.48 19.71
C THR A 123 -11.18 -28.70 18.40
N GLY A 124 -11.76 -29.23 17.33
CA GLY A 124 -11.74 -28.60 16.02
C GLY A 124 -12.79 -27.49 15.87
N PRO A 125 -12.80 -26.78 14.74
CA PRO A 125 -13.72 -25.66 14.50
C PRO A 125 -15.19 -26.07 14.48
N ALA A 126 -15.52 -27.34 14.19
CA ALA A 126 -16.89 -27.85 14.29
C ALA A 126 -17.29 -28.23 15.73
N GLY A 127 -16.38 -28.06 16.70
CA GLY A 127 -16.58 -28.37 18.11
C GLY A 127 -16.42 -29.84 18.47
N GLY A 128 -15.97 -30.70 17.54
CA GLY A 128 -15.69 -32.11 17.80
C GLY A 128 -14.20 -32.38 18.06
N SER A 129 -13.92 -33.59 18.56
CA SER A 129 -12.54 -34.05 18.81
C SER A 129 -11.79 -34.29 17.49
N VAL A 130 -10.61 -33.69 17.36
CA VAL A 130 -9.69 -33.84 16.23
C VAL A 130 -9.01 -35.21 16.32
N THR A 131 -9.42 -36.16 15.49
CA THR A 131 -8.78 -37.49 15.38
C THR A 131 -8.37 -37.77 13.94
N ALA A 132 -7.26 -38.49 13.74
CA ALA A 132 -6.72 -38.80 12.41
C ALA A 132 -7.76 -39.29 11.37
N PRO A 133 -8.67 -40.23 11.68
CA PRO A 133 -9.67 -40.70 10.71
C PRO A 133 -10.81 -39.70 10.45
N ARG A 134 -10.96 -38.66 11.29
CA ARG A 134 -12.00 -37.63 11.17
C ARG A 134 -11.49 -36.36 10.50
N LEU A 135 -10.24 -36.32 10.03
CA LEU A 135 -9.68 -35.19 9.29
C LEU A 135 -10.04 -35.30 7.81
N TYR A 136 -10.70 -34.27 7.29
CA TYR A 136 -11.06 -34.17 5.89
C TYR A 136 -10.50 -32.88 5.28
N GLY A 137 -10.13 -32.96 4.00
CA GLY A 137 -9.80 -31.77 3.21
C GLY A 137 -11.01 -30.86 3.07
N TRP A 138 -10.76 -29.57 2.80
CA TRP A 138 -11.78 -28.51 2.81
C TRP A 138 -13.06 -28.88 2.07
N SER A 139 -12.96 -29.33 0.82
CA SER A 139 -14.14 -29.66 -0.01
C SER A 139 -14.99 -30.78 0.57
N ALA A 140 -14.37 -31.80 1.16
CA ALA A 140 -15.07 -32.92 1.77
C ALA A 140 -15.73 -32.49 3.09
N TRP A 141 -15.00 -31.75 3.94
CA TRP A 141 -15.53 -31.20 5.17
C TRP A 141 -16.70 -30.25 4.92
N GLN A 142 -16.55 -29.28 4.00
CA GLN A 142 -17.58 -28.31 3.64
C GLN A 142 -18.87 -28.99 3.15
N THR A 143 -18.74 -29.98 2.26
CA THR A 143 -19.89 -30.73 1.73
C THR A 143 -20.62 -31.46 2.86
N ARG A 144 -19.89 -32.12 3.77
CA ARG A 144 -20.50 -32.86 4.88
C ARG A 144 -21.14 -31.94 5.92
N SER A 145 -20.48 -30.84 6.27
CA SER A 145 -21.03 -29.81 7.16
C SER A 145 -22.29 -29.18 6.58
N PHE A 146 -22.29 -28.88 5.28
CA PHE A 146 -23.48 -28.37 4.57
C PHE A 146 -24.64 -29.37 4.60
N VAL A 147 -24.38 -30.65 4.32
CA VAL A 147 -25.41 -31.70 4.37
C VAL A 147 -25.96 -31.87 5.79
N ALA A 148 -25.08 -31.93 6.80
CA ALA A 148 -25.49 -32.06 8.19
C ALA A 148 -26.34 -30.85 8.65
N ALA A 149 -25.94 -29.63 8.29
CA ALA A 149 -26.69 -28.41 8.58
C ALA A 149 -28.05 -28.38 7.87
N SER A 150 -28.08 -28.76 6.59
CA SER A 150 -29.32 -28.81 5.79
C SER A 150 -30.32 -29.83 6.35
N LEU A 151 -29.85 -31.01 6.73
CA LEU A 151 -30.70 -32.04 7.35
C LEU A 151 -31.26 -31.59 8.71
N LYS A 152 -30.45 -30.93 9.53
CA LYS A 152 -30.91 -30.34 10.80
C LYS A 152 -31.96 -29.25 10.59
N ALA A 153 -31.82 -28.44 9.55
CA ALA A 153 -32.79 -27.40 9.21
C ALA A 153 -34.13 -28.00 8.73
N LEU A 154 -34.09 -29.11 7.98
CA LEU A 154 -35.28 -29.81 7.48
C LEU A 154 -36.00 -30.65 8.56
N PHE A 155 -35.25 -31.25 9.49
CA PHE A 155 -35.77 -32.16 10.51
C PHE A 155 -35.26 -31.79 11.91
N PRO A 156 -35.75 -30.68 12.50
CA PRO A 156 -35.26 -30.19 13.79
C PRO A 156 -35.46 -31.20 14.93
N ASP A 157 -36.56 -31.96 14.91
CA ASP A 157 -36.86 -32.98 15.93
C ASP A 157 -35.87 -34.16 15.93
N LYS A 158 -35.11 -34.33 14.83
CA LYS A 158 -34.10 -35.37 14.65
C LYS A 158 -32.68 -34.83 14.72
N ALA A 159 -32.49 -33.63 15.26
CA ALA A 159 -31.17 -32.99 15.28
C ALA A 159 -30.09 -33.84 15.97
N ASP A 160 -30.43 -34.54 17.05
CA ASP A 160 -29.51 -35.42 17.79
C ASP A 160 -29.18 -36.72 17.03
N ASP A 161 -30.19 -37.34 16.40
CA ASP A 161 -30.02 -38.50 15.53
C ASP A 161 -29.15 -38.16 14.31
N ILE A 162 -29.38 -36.99 13.71
CA ILE A 162 -28.57 -36.50 12.58
C ILE A 162 -27.15 -36.20 13.05
N ARG A 163 -26.95 -35.61 14.23
CA ARG A 163 -25.62 -35.31 14.77
C ARG A 163 -24.81 -36.58 15.03
N SER A 164 -25.45 -37.66 15.47
CA SER A 164 -24.80 -38.95 15.70
C SER A 164 -24.57 -39.77 14.42
N SER A 165 -25.48 -39.66 13.45
CA SER A 165 -25.42 -40.44 12.20
C SER A 165 -24.60 -39.78 11.09
N VAL A 166 -24.57 -38.44 11.07
CA VAL A 166 -23.87 -37.64 10.06
C VAL A 166 -22.73 -36.90 10.75
N ASP A 167 -21.59 -37.57 10.85
CA ASP A 167 -20.38 -36.95 11.35
C ASP A 167 -19.70 -36.12 10.24
N PRO A 168 -19.72 -34.78 10.32
CA PRO A 168 -19.01 -33.94 9.35
C PRO A 168 -17.48 -34.11 9.44
N GLY A 169 -16.98 -34.67 10.54
CA GLY A 169 -15.57 -34.67 10.90
C GLY A 169 -15.06 -33.27 11.22
N GLU A 170 -13.73 -33.15 11.26
CA GLU A 170 -13.04 -31.87 11.45
C GLU A 170 -12.27 -31.51 10.18
N TYR A 171 -12.21 -30.21 9.90
CA TYR A 171 -11.30 -29.70 8.89
C TYR A 171 -9.88 -29.89 9.38
N GLY A 172 -9.06 -30.61 8.61
CA GLY A 172 -7.76 -31.07 9.09
C GLY A 172 -6.70 -31.02 8.01
N VAL A 173 -5.55 -30.50 8.44
CA VAL A 173 -4.26 -30.40 7.73
C VAL A 173 -4.16 -29.21 6.77
N GLU A 174 -3.88 -28.03 7.34
CA GLU A 174 -2.93 -27.13 6.69
C GLU A 174 -1.52 -27.57 7.06
N SER A 175 -0.66 -27.71 6.05
CA SER A 175 0.76 -27.97 6.29
C SER A 175 1.39 -26.74 6.93
N TYR A 176 2.06 -26.89 8.08
CA TYR A 176 2.86 -25.84 8.72
C TYR A 176 3.80 -25.16 7.71
N ASN A 177 4.41 -25.94 6.83
CA ASN A 177 5.30 -25.45 5.78
C ASN A 177 4.56 -24.62 4.72
N CYS A 178 3.35 -25.03 4.33
CA CYS A 178 2.52 -24.26 3.41
C CYS A 178 2.17 -22.90 4.01
N ARG A 179 1.78 -22.87 5.29
CA ARG A 179 1.49 -21.62 5.99
C ARG A 179 2.71 -20.71 6.11
N LEU A 180 3.88 -21.26 6.49
CA LEU A 180 5.12 -20.50 6.55
C LEU A 180 5.45 -19.89 5.18
N LEU A 181 5.29 -20.67 4.11
CA LEU A 181 5.50 -20.23 2.73
C LEU A 181 4.52 -19.12 2.33
N CYS A 182 3.22 -19.27 2.62
CA CYS A 182 2.21 -18.25 2.34
C CYS A 182 2.49 -16.95 3.09
N CYS A 183 2.85 -17.02 4.39
CA CYS A 183 3.26 -15.86 5.17
C CYS A 183 4.52 -15.21 4.59
N LEU A 184 5.52 -16.00 4.17
CA LEU A 184 6.75 -15.48 3.56
C LEU A 184 6.44 -14.74 2.25
N VAL A 185 5.65 -15.34 1.35
CA VAL A 185 5.24 -14.72 0.08
C VAL A 185 4.48 -13.42 0.34
N PHE A 186 3.57 -13.40 1.32
CA PHE A 186 2.84 -12.21 1.72
C PHE A 186 3.78 -11.11 2.23
N VAL A 187 4.73 -11.43 3.12
CA VAL A 187 5.71 -10.48 3.65
C VAL A 187 6.59 -9.91 2.53
N ILE A 188 7.06 -10.75 1.60
CA ILE A 188 7.84 -10.29 0.44
C ILE A 188 6.99 -9.35 -0.44
N SER A 189 5.73 -9.71 -0.71
CA SER A 189 4.82 -8.90 -1.51
C SER A 189 4.52 -7.55 -0.87
N ILE A 190 4.43 -7.46 0.45
CA ILE A 190 4.16 -6.20 1.17
C ILE A 190 5.45 -5.41 1.45
N GLY A 191 6.61 -6.07 1.45
CA GLY A 191 7.88 -5.42 1.79
C GLY A 191 8.19 -4.20 0.94
N GLN A 192 7.94 -4.26 -0.36
CA GLN A 192 8.14 -3.13 -1.28
C GLN A 192 7.18 -1.98 -0.98
N GLU A 193 5.89 -2.28 -0.74
CA GLU A 193 4.89 -1.28 -0.37
C GLU A 193 5.20 -0.63 0.98
N ALA A 194 5.62 -1.41 1.99
CA ALA A 194 6.04 -0.90 3.28
C ALA A 194 7.25 0.02 3.17
N HIS A 195 8.22 -0.32 2.32
CA HIS A 195 9.36 0.54 2.03
C HIS A 195 8.93 1.87 1.41
N ASN A 196 8.05 1.84 0.41
CA ASN A 196 7.51 3.03 -0.24
C ASN A 196 6.73 3.91 0.74
N ILE A 197 5.92 3.31 1.62
CA ILE A 197 5.20 4.03 2.68
C ILE A 197 6.17 4.69 3.65
N MET A 198 7.24 4.00 4.07
CA MET A 198 8.27 4.58 4.95
C MET A 198 9.02 5.73 4.27
N GLN A 199 9.36 5.61 2.99
CA GLN A 199 9.97 6.70 2.23
C GLN A 199 9.03 7.91 2.13
N MET A 200 7.75 7.68 1.85
CA MET A 200 6.73 8.73 1.80
C MET A 200 6.52 9.40 3.16
N ALA A 201 6.46 8.61 4.25
CA ALA A 201 6.35 9.13 5.60
C ALA A 201 7.58 9.95 6.00
N ARG A 202 8.78 9.49 5.62
CA ARG A 202 10.03 10.23 5.80
C ARG A 202 10.00 11.55 5.03
N LEU A 203 9.57 11.52 3.76
CA LEU A 203 9.39 12.72 2.94
C LEU A 203 8.43 13.70 3.64
N LEU A 204 7.24 13.25 4.03
CA LEU A 204 6.24 14.09 4.71
C LEU A 204 6.73 14.69 6.03
N TYR A 205 7.55 13.96 6.78
CA TYR A 205 8.16 14.48 8.01
C TYR A 205 9.16 15.61 7.75
N TYR A 206 9.88 15.52 6.64
CA TYR A 206 10.93 16.46 6.25
C TYR A 206 10.44 17.58 5.34
N VAL A 207 9.22 17.50 4.81
CA VAL A 207 8.62 18.57 4.02
C VAL A 207 8.42 19.80 4.92
N PRO A 208 9.03 20.96 4.58
CA PRO A 208 8.84 22.18 5.35
C PRO A 208 7.37 22.62 5.26
N SER A 209 6.81 23.00 6.41
CA SER A 209 5.44 23.49 6.53
C SER A 209 5.32 25.01 6.38
N THR A 210 6.44 25.72 6.50
CA THR A 210 6.60 27.16 6.33
C THR A 210 6.79 27.54 4.86
N ASP A 211 6.58 28.81 4.51
CA ASP A 211 6.73 29.37 3.14
C ASP A 211 8.20 29.44 2.66
N GLU A 212 9.03 28.50 3.10
CA GLU A 212 10.43 28.41 2.71
C GLU A 212 10.56 27.90 1.26
N PRO A 213 11.44 28.52 0.45
CA PRO A 213 11.67 28.09 -0.93
C PRO A 213 12.36 26.72 -0.97
N TRP A 214 11.88 25.82 -1.83
CA TRP A 214 12.43 24.46 -1.97
C TRP A 214 13.73 24.38 -2.80
N TYR A 215 14.12 25.49 -3.42
CA TYR A 215 15.37 25.56 -4.17
C TYR A 215 16.05 26.90 -3.92
N GLU A 216 17.37 26.85 -3.87
CA GLU A 216 18.21 28.03 -3.94
C GLU A 216 18.86 28.10 -5.33
N LEU A 217 19.00 29.31 -5.83
CA LEU A 217 19.79 29.57 -7.02
C LEU A 217 21.21 29.85 -6.53
N GLY A 218 22.15 28.99 -6.89
CA GLY A 218 23.57 29.25 -6.65
C GLY A 218 24.00 30.57 -7.31
N GLU A 219 24.97 31.24 -6.70
CA GLU A 219 25.56 32.44 -7.29
C GLU A 219 26.20 32.07 -8.63
N GLU A 220 25.93 32.87 -9.67
CA GLU A 220 26.52 32.67 -10.99
C GLU A 220 28.02 32.99 -10.90
N GLU A 221 28.88 31.96 -10.80
CA GLU A 221 30.31 32.14 -11.03
C GLU A 221 30.52 32.57 -12.49
N GLU A 222 31.15 33.73 -12.70
CA GLU A 222 31.41 34.36 -14.01
C GLU A 222 32.44 33.58 -14.88
N ASP A 223 32.47 32.26 -14.78
CA ASP A 223 33.42 31.41 -15.51
C ASP A 223 32.95 31.18 -16.96
N GLU A 224 33.75 31.72 -17.87
CA GLU A 224 33.65 31.77 -19.33
C GLU A 224 32.79 30.68 -20.02
N ALA A 225 31.68 31.14 -20.60
CA ALA A 225 31.15 30.88 -21.94
C ALA A 225 31.03 29.43 -22.49
N GLN A 226 31.08 28.39 -21.67
CA GLN A 226 30.48 27.10 -22.03
C GLN A 226 29.14 26.92 -21.32
N GLU A 227 28.09 27.47 -21.94
CA GLU A 227 26.67 27.25 -21.63
C GLU A 227 26.26 25.79 -21.95
N SER A 228 26.89 24.80 -21.32
CA SER A 228 26.30 23.46 -21.32
C SER A 228 25.09 23.47 -20.40
N MET A 229 23.95 22.95 -20.88
CA MET A 229 22.72 22.76 -20.11
C MET A 229 22.99 22.02 -18.77
N GLU A 230 24.00 21.16 -18.74
CA GLU A 230 24.45 20.44 -17.53
C GLU A 230 25.06 21.38 -16.47
N LYS A 231 25.85 22.39 -16.87
CA LYS A 231 26.45 23.38 -15.94
C LYS A 231 25.37 24.22 -15.26
N TRP A 232 24.31 24.54 -16.00
CA TRP A 232 23.14 25.27 -15.49
C TRP A 232 22.22 24.44 -14.59
N LEU A 233 22.10 23.13 -14.83
CA LEU A 233 21.37 22.23 -13.92
C LEU A 233 22.07 22.07 -12.57
N GLY A 234 23.40 22.16 -12.55
CA GLY A 234 24.20 22.13 -11.31
C GLY A 234 24.02 23.35 -10.40
N GLN A 235 23.47 24.47 -10.90
CA GLN A 235 23.27 25.70 -10.12
C GLN A 235 21.96 25.73 -9.31
N VAL A 236 21.06 24.75 -9.52
CA VAL A 236 19.81 24.66 -8.76
C VAL A 236 20.01 23.61 -7.67
N THR A 237 20.28 24.07 -6.45
CA THR A 237 20.33 23.20 -5.28
C THR A 237 18.93 23.08 -4.71
N VAL A 238 18.32 21.90 -4.83
CA VAL A 238 17.05 21.60 -4.18
C VAL A 238 17.34 21.38 -2.69
N GLN A 239 16.84 22.27 -1.84
CA GLN A 239 16.88 22.09 -0.40
C GLN A 239 15.73 21.18 0.01
N VAL A 240 15.98 19.88 0.06
CA VAL A 240 15.09 18.97 0.80
C VAL A 240 15.58 18.96 2.24
N ALA A 241 14.85 19.61 3.14
CA ALA A 241 15.19 19.61 4.56
C ALA A 241 15.38 18.17 5.07
N GLY A 242 16.40 17.91 5.90
CA GLY A 242 16.66 16.57 6.46
C GLY A 242 17.48 15.59 5.62
N MET A 243 18.09 16.04 4.52
CA MET A 243 19.05 15.27 3.72
C MET A 243 20.43 15.97 3.60
N SER A 244 20.94 16.49 4.71
CA SER A 244 22.36 16.85 4.86
C SER A 244 23.16 15.67 5.40
#